data_AF-A0A3D4RND7-F1
#
_entry.id   AF-A0A3D4RND7-F1
#
_cell.length_a   1.000
_cell.length_b   1.000
_cell.length_c   1.000
_cell.angle_alpha   90.00
_cell.angle_beta   90.00
_cell.angle_gamma   90.00
#
_symmetry.space_group_name_H-M   'P 1'
#
loop_
_entity.id
_entity.type
_entity.pdbx_description
1 polymer ?
#
loop_
_entity_poly.entity_id
_entity_poly.type
_entity_poly.pdbx_seq_one_letter_code
_entity_poly.pdbx_strand_id
1 'polypeptide(L)'
;AGAPMLGFLGTVIGMVQTFYNMAGSASGVIELSALSEGMYQAMVTTIGGLIVGILVIFAYNYLVSRIDSVVRLLEGRTMEFMDLLNEPA
;
A
#
# COMPACT_ATOMS: atom_id res chain seq x y z
N ALA A 1 -2.61 4.62 0.61
CA ALA A 1 -2.46 3.84 1.87
C ALA A 1 -3.20 2.49 1.87
N GLY A 2 -3.87 2.06 0.79
CA GLY A 2 -4.70 0.83 0.81
C GLY A 2 -3.91 -0.49 0.86
N ALA A 3 -2.71 -0.56 0.27
CA ALA A 3 -1.97 -1.82 0.16
C ALA A 3 -1.54 -2.45 1.51
N PRO A 4 -0.96 -1.70 2.48
CA PRO A 4 -0.67 -2.23 3.81
C PRO A 4 -1.94 -2.61 4.59
N MET A 5 -3.02 -1.83 4.45
CA MET A 5 -4.29 -2.12 5.12
C MET A 5 -4.94 -3.41 4.60
N LEU A 6 -4.77 -3.75 3.32
CA LEU A 6 -5.19 -5.04 2.77
C LEU A 6 -4.39 -6.21 3.35
N GLY A 7 -3.08 -6.03 3.59
CA GLY A 7 -2.25 -7.04 4.27
C GLY A 7 -2.72 -7.29 5.71
N PHE A 8 -3.06 -6.23 6.44
CA PHE A 8 -3.66 -6.33 7.77
C PHE A 8 -5.04 -6.99 7.76
N LEU A 9 -5.89 -6.71 6.76
CA LEU A 9 -7.16 -7.41 6.62
C LEU A 9 -6.96 -8.93 6.43
N GLY A 10 -5.96 -9.33 5.65
CA GLY A 10 -5.59 -10.74 5.44
C GLY A 10 -5.23 -11.48 6.72
N THR A 11 -4.53 -10.84 7.66
CA THR A 11 -4.19 -11.47 8.96
C THR A 11 -5.42 -11.70 9.81
N VAL A 12 -6.32 -10.73 9.88
CA VAL A 12 -7.56 -10.83 10.66
C VAL A 12 -8.43 -11.95 10.11
N ILE A 13 -8.57 -12.04 8.79
CA ILE A 13 -9.34 -13.11 8.14
C ILE A 13 -8.71 -14.48 8.43
N GLY A 14 -7.39 -14.62 8.27
CA GLY A 14 -6.69 -15.89 8.52
C GLY A 14 -6.82 -16.37 9.97
N MET A 15 -6.68 -15.46 10.95
CA MET A 15 -6.88 -15.81 12.35
C MET A 15 -8.33 -16.20 12.65
N VAL A 16 -9.32 -15.45 12.14
CA VAL A 16 -10.74 -15.80 12.32
C VAL A 16 -11.05 -17.19 11.78
N GLN A 17 -10.54 -17.53 10.60
CA GLN A 17 -10.76 -18.84 9.99
C GLN A 17 -10.09 -19.97 10.77
N THR A 18 -8.91 -19.71 11.33
CA THR A 18 -8.17 -20.65 12.19
C THR A 18 -8.95 -20.94 13.47
N PHE A 19 -9.42 -19.91 14.16
CA PHE A 19 -10.23 -20.07 15.37
C PHE A 19 -11.59 -20.74 15.08
N TYR A 20 -12.19 -20.44 13.92
CA TYR A 20 -13.44 -21.09 13.50
C TYR A 20 -13.27 -22.61 13.30
N ASN A 21 -12.21 -23.02 12.61
CA ASN A 21 -11.91 -24.44 12.37
C ASN A 21 -11.57 -25.19 13.67
N MET A 22 -10.85 -24.53 14.58
CA MET A 22 -10.58 -25.07 15.91
C MET A 22 -11.85 -25.25 16.74
N ALA A 23 -12.78 -24.28 16.70
CA ALA A 23 -14.04 -24.36 17.45
C ALA A 23 -14.96 -25.50 16.95
N GLY A 24 -14.88 -25.88 15.67
CA GLY A 24 -15.62 -27.01 15.10
C GLY A 24 -15.02 -28.39 15.38
N SER A 25 -13.79 -28.45 15.91
CA SER A 25 -13.08 -29.70 16.21
C SER A 25 -13.50 -30.23 17.59
N ALA A 26 -14.27 -31.32 17.60
CA ALA A 26 -14.99 -31.85 18.76
C ALA A 26 -14.15 -32.35 19.96
N SER A 27 -12.82 -32.25 19.92
CA SER A 27 -11.93 -32.80 20.96
C SER A 27 -11.60 -31.82 22.09
N GLY A 28 -11.89 -30.52 21.96
CA GLY A 28 -11.45 -29.51 22.94
C GLY A 28 -9.92 -29.38 23.06
N VAL A 29 -9.18 -30.13 22.26
CA VAL A 29 -7.72 -30.08 22.15
C VAL A 29 -7.37 -29.12 21.03
N ILE A 30 -6.71 -28.03 21.37
CA ILE A 30 -6.13 -27.12 20.40
C ILE A 30 -4.98 -27.84 19.70
N GLU A 31 -5.20 -28.26 18.46
CA GLU A 31 -4.15 -28.69 17.53
C GLU A 31 -3.23 -27.48 17.25
N LEU A 32 -2.12 -27.41 17.98
CA LEU A 32 -1.13 -26.34 17.84
C LEU A 32 -0.58 -26.25 16.40
N SER A 33 -0.60 -27.38 15.67
CA SER A 33 -0.21 -27.44 14.25
C SER A 33 -1.10 -26.55 13.37
N ALA A 34 -2.42 -26.68 13.49
CA ALA A 34 -3.41 -25.91 12.72
C ALA A 34 -3.36 -24.42 13.05
N LEU A 35 -3.14 -24.07 14.31
CA LEU A 35 -2.96 -22.67 14.72
C LEU A 35 -1.69 -22.07 14.10
N SER A 36 -0.60 -22.82 14.10
CA SER A 36 0.69 -22.39 13.56
C SER A 36 0.60 -22.13 12.05
N GLU A 37 -0.12 -22.98 11.31
CA GLU A 37 -0.33 -22.84 9.87
C GLU A 37 -1.16 -21.59 9.54
N GLY A 38 -2.25 -21.35 10.26
CA GLY A 38 -3.09 -20.16 10.10
C GLY A 38 -2.35 -18.85 10.39
N MET A 39 -1.52 -18.85 11.44
CA MET A 39 -0.65 -17.71 11.77
C MET A 39 0.44 -17.47 10.72
N TYR A 40 1.00 -18.54 10.15
CA TYR A 40 1.97 -18.43 9.07
C TYR A 40 1.36 -17.78 7.83
N GLN A 41 0.17 -18.25 7.41
CA GLN A 41 -0.54 -17.68 6.27
C GLN A 41 -0.86 -16.19 6.50
N ALA A 42 -1.36 -15.84 7.69
CA ALA A 42 -1.60 -14.46 8.07
C ALA A 42 -0.34 -13.58 7.90
N MET A 43 0.80 -14.01 8.44
CA MET A 43 2.06 -13.26 8.34
C MET A 43 2.53 -13.10 6.89
N VAL A 44 2.40 -14.13 6.05
CA VAL A 44 2.80 -14.06 4.62
C VAL A 44 1.98 -13.02 3.88
N THR A 45 0.66 -12.92 4.13
CA THR A 45 -0.18 -11.90 3.48
C THR A 45 0.18 -10.47 3.88
N THR A 46 0.65 -10.26 5.12
CA THR A 46 1.15 -8.94 5.56
C THR A 46 2.45 -8.59 4.86
N ILE A 47 3.38 -9.54 4.77
CA ILE A 47 4.64 -9.34 4.04
C ILE A 47 4.35 -8.95 2.59
N GLY A 48 3.42 -9.65 1.93
CA GLY A 48 2.97 -9.31 0.58
C GLY A 48 2.41 -7.89 0.48
N GLY A 49 1.50 -7.51 1.39
CA GLY A 49 0.92 -6.16 1.44
C GLY A 49 1.95 -5.05 1.67
N LEU A 50 2.98 -5.32 2.49
CA LEU A 50 4.07 -4.38 2.73
C LEU A 50 4.97 -4.23 1.51
N ILE A 51 5.33 -5.32 0.83
CA ILE A 51 6.14 -5.28 -0.41
C ILE A 51 5.44 -4.40 -1.46
N VAL A 52 4.16 -4.65 -1.71
CA VAL A 52 3.38 -3.84 -2.66
C VAL A 52 3.27 -2.39 -2.19
N GLY A 53 3.04 -2.17 -0.89
CA GLY A 53 2.98 -0.82 -0.32
C GLY A 53 4.26 -0.01 -0.53
N ILE A 54 5.43 -0.63 -0.32
CA ILE A 54 6.74 0.01 -0.52
C ILE A 54 6.92 0.38 -2.01
N LEU A 55 6.66 -0.56 -2.92
CA LEU A 55 6.80 -0.32 -4.37
C LEU A 55 5.90 0.82 -4.86
N VAL A 56 4.67 0.92 -4.34
CA VAL A 56 3.74 2.00 -4.69
C VAL A 56 4.27 3.37 -4.26
N ILE A 57 4.92 3.48 -3.09
CA ILE A 57 5.50 4.75 -2.63
C ILE A 57 6.63 5.20 -3.56
N PHE A 58 7.48 4.28 -4.01
CA PHE A 58 8.52 4.59 -4.99
C PHE A 58 7.92 5.08 -6.32
N ALA A 59 6.91 4.37 -6.83
CA ALA A 59 6.23 4.76 -8.07
C ALA A 59 5.52 6.13 -7.93
N TYR A 60 4.89 6.39 -6.79
CA TYR A 60 4.25 7.67 -6.50
C TYR A 60 5.26 8.82 -6.50
N ASN A 61 6.37 8.68 -5.77
CA ASN A 61 7.40 9.71 -5.73
C ASN A 61 8.00 10.00 -7.12
N TYR A 62 8.18 8.95 -7.94
CA TYR A 62 8.62 9.11 -9.32
C TYR A 62 7.63 9.93 -10.15
N LEU A 63 6.33 9.62 -10.05
CA LEU A 63 5.30 10.32 -10.80
C LEU A 63 5.15 11.79 -10.33
N VAL A 64 5.21 12.04 -9.03
CA VAL A 64 5.18 13.39 -8.45
C VAL A 64 6.36 14.22 -8.97
N SER A 65 7.58 13.66 -8.96
CA SER A 65 8.75 14.35 -9.51
C SER A 65 8.59 14.74 -10.99
N ARG A 66 7.94 13.89 -11.78
CA ARG A 66 7.61 14.18 -13.18
C ARG A 66 6.58 15.31 -13.29
N ILE A 67 5.53 15.27 -12.48
CA ILE A 67 4.50 16.33 -12.44
C ILE A 67 5.14 17.67 -12.06
N ASP A 68 5.95 17.71 -11.00
CA ASP A 68 6.62 18.94 -10.57
C ASP A 68 7.52 19.53 -11.66
N SER A 69 8.16 18.67 -12.46
CA SER A 69 8.97 19.11 -13.60
C SER A 69 8.12 19.78 -14.68
N VAL A 70 6.93 19.24 -14.95
CA VAL A 70 5.97 19.84 -15.89
C VAL A 70 5.43 21.16 -15.35
N VAL A 71 5.09 21.21 -14.06
CA VAL A 71 4.62 22.44 -13.41
C VAL A 71 5.67 23.54 -13.50
N ARG A 72 6.94 23.25 -13.19
CA ARG A 72 8.04 24.21 -13.32
C ARG A 72 8.21 24.72 -14.75
N LEU A 73 8.01 23.88 -15.76
CA LEU A 73 8.06 24.29 -17.16
C LEU A 73 6.93 25.28 -17.48
N LEU A 74 5.72 25.00 -17.01
CA LEU A 74 4.56 25.87 -17.21
C LEU A 74 4.72 27.22 -16.51
N GLU A 75 5.26 27.23 -15.29
CA GLU A 75 5.60 28.45 -14.56
C GLU A 75 6.62 29.29 -15.33
N GLY A 76 7.69 28.67 -15.85
CA GLY A 76 8.69 29.34 -16.68
C GLY A 76 8.09 29.97 -17.95
N ARG A 77 7.23 29.24 -18.66
CA ARG A 77 6.51 29.75 -19.84
C ARG A 77 5.55 30.88 -19.52
N THR A 78 4.91 30.83 -18.36
CA THR A 78 3.98 31.87 -17.92
C THR A 78 4.73 33.15 -17.56
N MET A 79 5.90 33.04 -16.91
CA MET A 79 6.76 34.20 -16.65
C MET A 79 7.26 34.83 -17.95
N GLU A 80 7.76 34.02 -18.90
CA GLU A 80 8.17 34.51 -20.22
C GLU A 80 7.03 35.25 -20.95
N PHE A 81 5.80 34.72 -20.88
CA PHE A 81 4.63 35.36 -21.45
C PHE A 81 4.28 36.69 -20.75
N MET A 82 4.40 36.75 -19.42
CA MET A 82 4.16 37.98 -18.66
C MET A 82 5.20 39.06 -18.97
N ASP A 83 6.46 38.67 -19.13
CA ASP A 83 7.54 39.61 -19.49
C ASP A 83 7.30 40.21 -20.88
N LEU A 84 6.87 39.40 -21.86
CA LEU A 84 6.51 39.88 -23.20
C LEU A 84 5.34 40.88 -23.20
N LEU A 85 4.38 40.74 -22.27
CA LEU A 85 3.27 41.69 -22.14
C LEU A 85 3.68 42.99 -21.44
N ASN A 86 4.75 42.98 -20.66
CA ASN A 86 5.19 44.09 -19.84
C ASN A 86 6.31 44.91 -20.49
N GLU A 87 6.88 44.46 -21.60
CA GLU A 87 7.76 45.27 -22.45
C GLU A 87 6.97 46.44 -23.05
N PRO A 88 7.31 47.70 -22.73
CA PRO A 88 6.72 48.85 -23.39
C PRO A 88 7.17 48.87 -24.86
N ALA A 89 6.20 49.07 -25.77
CA ALA A 89 6.41 49.15 -27.22
C ALA A 89 7.53 50.11 -27.64
#